data_AF-A0A1F6V6A9-F1
#
_entry.id   AF-A0A1F6V6A9-F1
#
_cell.length_a   1.000
_cell.length_b   1.000
_cell.length_c   1.000
_cell.angle_alpha   90.00
_cell.angle_beta   90.00
_cell.angle_gamma   90.00
#
_symmetry.space_group_name_H-M   'P 1'
#
loop_
_entity.id
_entity.type
_entity.pdbx_description
1 polymer ?
#
loop_
_entity_poly.entity_id
_entity_poly.type
_entity_poly.pdbx_seq_one_letter_code
_entity_poly.pdbx_strand_id
1 'polypeptide(L)'
;MNGPGDKIPGGVPAEGSILSKVIETEGVTKAKGRAKELIDEARLNQAIKVIERLEEEVASMVMPERFSRTKKPSESVYRSGRVMGAGFHDLTEDEYKRQQLLVNLIQVKSSILEAVEGLETIVLDIEATKQE
;
A
#
# COMPACT_ATOMS: atom_id res chain seq x y z
N MET A 1 42.14 -2.90 -57.01
CA MET A 1 41.79 -3.34 -55.64
C MET A 1 40.57 -2.52 -55.22
N ASN A 2 39.39 -3.14 -55.21
CA ASN A 2 38.11 -2.52 -54.82
C ASN A 2 37.75 -3.05 -53.43
N GLY A 3 37.65 -2.17 -52.43
CA GLY A 3 37.12 -2.52 -51.10
C GLY A 3 35.59 -2.51 -51.14
N PRO A 4 34.90 -3.46 -50.47
CA PRO A 4 33.45 -3.51 -50.45
C PRO A 4 32.88 -2.78 -49.23
N GLY A 5 31.73 -2.15 -49.44
CA GLY A 5 30.72 -1.93 -48.40
C GLY A 5 30.77 -0.58 -47.71
N ASP A 6 29.88 0.33 -48.14
CA ASP A 6 28.79 0.70 -47.23
C ASP A 6 27.58 1.20 -48.01
N LYS A 7 26.44 0.55 -47.75
CA LYS A 7 25.14 0.79 -48.37
C LYS A 7 24.34 1.75 -47.49
N ILE A 8 24.18 2.98 -47.99
CA ILE A 8 22.97 3.85 -48.03
C ILE A 8 22.08 4.04 -46.77
N PRO A 9 21.05 4.93 -46.77
CA PRO A 9 20.99 6.06 -45.84
C PRO A 9 19.74 6.01 -44.94
N GLY A 10 19.62 6.95 -44.01
CA GLY A 10 18.34 7.24 -43.37
C GLY A 10 18.24 6.72 -41.93
N GLY A 11 18.23 7.67 -41.02
CA GLY A 11 17.96 7.47 -39.59
C GLY A 11 17.87 8.85 -38.95
N VAL A 12 16.62 9.33 -38.87
CA VAL A 12 16.11 10.55 -38.25
C VAL A 12 16.96 11.07 -37.07
N PRO A 13 17.18 12.38 -36.91
CA PRO A 13 17.81 12.91 -35.70
C PRO A 13 17.02 12.45 -34.48
N ALA A 14 17.72 12.03 -33.42
CA ALA A 14 17.10 11.62 -32.16
C ALA A 14 16.29 12.79 -31.59
N GLU A 15 15.00 12.82 -31.93
CA GLU A 15 14.01 13.70 -31.37
C GLU A 15 13.90 13.42 -29.88
N GLY A 16 14.08 14.48 -29.10
CA GLY A 16 13.37 14.72 -27.86
C GLY A 16 13.21 13.54 -26.90
N SER A 17 14.18 13.35 -26.01
CA SER A 17 13.86 12.85 -24.67
C SER A 17 13.09 13.94 -23.91
N ILE A 18 11.81 14.11 -24.25
CA ILE A 18 10.85 14.97 -23.54
C ILE A 18 9.81 14.04 -22.91
N LEU A 19 10.23 13.10 -22.06
CA LEU A 19 9.29 12.21 -21.35
C LEU A 19 9.67 11.96 -19.89
N SER A 20 10.23 12.95 -19.20
CA SER A 20 10.38 12.83 -17.73
C SER A 20 10.24 14.10 -16.91
N LYS A 21 9.95 15.26 -17.52
CA LYS A 21 9.40 16.38 -16.76
C LYS A 21 7.89 16.27 -16.77
N VAL A 22 7.36 15.55 -15.78
CA VAL A 22 5.99 15.77 -15.31
C VAL A 22 5.86 17.27 -15.07
N ILE A 23 5.20 17.97 -15.99
CA ILE A 23 4.76 19.34 -15.75
C ILE A 23 3.66 19.19 -14.71
N GLU A 24 4.01 19.28 -13.42
CA GLU A 24 3.02 19.56 -12.39
C GLU A 24 2.41 20.91 -12.73
N THR A 25 1.24 20.88 -13.37
CA THR A 25 0.46 22.10 -13.60
C THR A 25 0.03 22.66 -12.25
N GLU A 26 -0.14 23.98 -12.13
CA GLU A 26 -0.63 24.61 -10.89
C GLU A 26 -1.94 23.96 -10.39
N GLY A 27 -2.76 23.43 -11.30
CA GLY A 27 -3.94 22.62 -11.00
C GLY A 27 -3.65 21.37 -10.19
N VAL A 28 -2.65 20.57 -10.60
CA VAL A 28 -2.23 19.36 -9.89
C VAL A 28 -1.68 19.71 -8.51
N THR A 29 -0.89 20.78 -8.39
CA THR A 29 -0.35 21.23 -7.08
C THR A 29 -1.46 21.68 -6.13
N LYS A 30 -2.45 22.44 -6.61
CA LYS A 30 -3.61 22.88 -5.82
C LYS A 30 -4.49 21.70 -5.39
N ALA A 31 -4.74 20.75 -6.30
CA ALA A 31 -5.50 19.54 -6.02
C ALA A 31 -4.84 18.67 -4.95
N LYS A 32 -3.53 18.43 -5.07
CA LYS A 32 -2.74 17.70 -4.06
C LYS A 32 -2.80 18.39 -2.68
N GLY A 33 -2.73 19.73 -2.65
CA GLY A 33 -2.90 20.50 -1.42
C GLY A 33 -4.26 20.27 -0.76
N ARG A 34 -5.33 20.36 -1.54
CA ARG A 34 -6.70 20.14 -1.05
C ARG A 34 -6.95 18.69 -0.60
N ALA A 35 -6.41 17.71 -1.32
CA ALA A 35 -6.50 16.31 -0.93
C ALA A 35 -5.84 16.09 0.43
N LYS A 36 -4.64 16.65 0.62
CA LYS A 36 -3.92 16.60 1.91
C LYS A 36 -4.74 17.22 3.05
N GLU A 37 -5.36 18.37 2.85
CA GLU A 37 -6.23 19.00 3.84
C GLU A 37 -7.40 18.09 4.25
N LEU A 38 -8.06 17.45 3.28
CA LEU A 38 -9.16 16.51 3.55
C LEU A 38 -8.69 15.25 4.28
N ILE A 39 -7.52 14.71 3.90
CA ILE A 39 -6.90 13.56 4.58
C ILE A 39 -6.58 13.90 6.04
N ASP A 40 -6.05 15.10 6.28
CA ASP A 40 -5.73 15.58 7.63
C ASP A 40 -7.00 15.86 8.45
N GLU A 41 -8.05 16.43 7.85
CA GLU A 41 -9.37 16.62 8.47
C GLU A 41 -10.00 15.27 8.88
N ALA A 42 -9.95 14.29 7.99
CA ALA A 42 -10.44 12.93 8.23
C ALA A 42 -9.55 12.14 9.23
N ARG A 43 -8.42 12.71 9.67
CA ARG A 43 -7.45 12.10 10.60
C ARG A 43 -6.91 10.75 10.14
N LEU A 44 -6.91 10.46 8.84
CA LEU A 44 -6.47 9.16 8.30
C LEU A 44 -4.97 8.93 8.57
N ASN A 45 -4.16 9.98 8.46
CA ASN A 45 -2.74 9.95 8.84
C ASN A 45 -2.52 9.62 10.33
N GLN A 46 -3.40 10.10 11.21
CA GLN A 46 -3.31 9.80 12.64
C GLN A 46 -3.75 8.35 12.91
N ALA A 47 -4.77 7.85 12.19
CA ALA A 47 -5.20 6.47 12.28
C ALA A 47 -4.09 5.49 11.88
N ILE A 48 -3.36 5.78 10.78
CA ILE A 48 -2.18 4.99 10.37
C ILE A 48 -1.13 4.93 11.50
N LYS A 49 -0.78 6.08 12.10
CA LYS A 49 0.18 6.13 13.23
C LYS A 49 -0.30 5.38 14.48
N VAL A 50 -1.61 5.32 14.72
CA VAL A 50 -2.17 4.51 15.81
C VAL A 50 -1.98 3.03 15.49
N ILE A 51 -2.26 2.62 14.25
CA ILE A 51 -2.12 1.21 13.84
C ILE A 51 -0.67 0.76 13.90
N GLU A 52 0.29 1.58 13.46
CA GLU A 52 1.72 1.28 13.55
C GLU A 52 2.18 1.03 14.99
N ARG A 53 1.71 1.84 15.94
CA ARG A 53 1.98 1.60 17.37
C ARG A 53 1.36 0.31 17.86
N LEU A 54 0.13 -0.01 17.44
CA LEU A 54 -0.51 -1.28 17.79
C LEU A 54 0.21 -2.48 17.16
N GLU A 55 0.77 -2.36 15.95
CA GLU A 55 1.59 -3.39 15.32
C GLU A 55 2.85 -3.68 16.16
N GLU A 56 3.54 -2.64 16.63
CA GLU A 56 4.70 -2.77 17.54
C GLU A 56 4.33 -3.38 18.90
N GLU A 57 3.20 -2.96 19.48
CA GLU A 57 2.68 -3.53 20.72
C GLU A 57 2.36 -5.02 20.55
N VAL A 58 1.67 -5.42 19.47
CA VAL A 58 1.34 -6.83 19.21
C VAL A 58 2.60 -7.66 18.91
N ALA A 59 3.58 -7.11 18.21
CA ALA A 59 4.83 -7.80 17.93
C ALA A 59 5.61 -8.13 19.21
N SER A 60 5.56 -7.23 20.20
CA SER A 60 6.26 -7.36 21.48
C SER A 60 5.40 -7.91 22.63
N MET A 61 4.09 -8.10 22.42
CA MET A 61 3.19 -8.49 23.51
C MET A 61 3.52 -9.86 24.09
N VAL A 62 3.48 -9.95 25.42
CA VAL A 62 3.46 -11.23 26.12
C VAL A 62 2.07 -11.84 25.97
N MET A 63 2.00 -12.99 25.32
CA MET A 63 0.73 -13.68 25.10
C MET A 63 0.17 -14.24 26.41
N PRO A 64 -1.14 -14.06 26.69
CA PRO A 64 -1.77 -14.62 27.88
C PRO A 64 -1.70 -16.15 27.92
N GLU A 65 -1.58 -16.73 29.12
CA GLU A 65 -1.40 -18.18 29.34
C GLU A 65 -2.53 -19.06 28.78
N ARG A 66 -3.73 -18.49 28.55
CA ARG A 66 -4.84 -19.20 27.91
C ARG A 66 -4.54 -19.62 26.47
N PHE A 67 -3.56 -19.00 25.83
CA PHE A 67 -3.06 -19.41 24.53
C PHE A 67 -1.80 -20.25 24.74
N SER A 68 -1.86 -21.51 24.36
CA SER A 68 -0.77 -22.46 24.58
C SER A 68 0.41 -22.21 23.64
N ARG A 69 1.62 -22.23 24.22
CA ARG A 69 2.91 -22.20 23.51
C ARG A 69 3.35 -23.53 22.91
N THR A 70 2.55 -24.58 23.09
CA THR A 70 2.92 -25.95 22.68
C THR A 70 1.81 -26.66 21.93
N LYS A 71 0.57 -26.22 22.08
CA LYS A 71 -0.56 -26.76 21.33
C LYS A 71 -0.78 -25.94 20.07
N LYS A 72 -1.21 -26.64 19.02
CA LYS A 72 -1.75 -26.02 17.81
C LYS A 72 -3.23 -25.66 18.02
N PRO A 73 -3.73 -24.58 17.39
CA PRO A 73 -5.16 -24.28 17.33
C PRO A 73 -5.98 -25.48 16.84
N SER A 74 -7.22 -25.61 17.30
CA SER A 74 -8.14 -26.63 16.79
C SER A 74 -8.55 -26.35 15.33
N GLU A 75 -8.91 -27.41 14.61
CA GLU A 75 -9.26 -27.31 13.18
C GLU A 75 -10.47 -26.41 12.90
N SER A 76 -11.34 -26.18 13.89
CA SER A 76 -12.45 -25.25 13.77
C SER A 76 -11.99 -23.79 13.66
N VAL A 77 -10.83 -23.44 14.24
CA VAL A 77 -10.27 -22.07 14.19
C VAL A 77 -9.89 -21.72 12.75
N TYR A 78 -9.22 -22.61 12.03
CA TYR A 78 -8.83 -22.38 10.63
C TYR A 78 -10.04 -22.23 9.70
N ARG A 79 -11.12 -22.99 9.94
CA ARG A 79 -12.36 -22.91 9.14
C ARG A 79 -13.20 -21.66 9.42
N SER A 80 -13.04 -21.05 10.59
CA SER A 80 -13.76 -19.84 11.00
C SER A 80 -13.07 -18.53 10.61
N GLY A 81 -11.80 -18.57 10.22
CA GLY A 81 -11.02 -17.39 9.88
C GLY A 81 -11.27 -16.90 8.45
N ARG A 82 -11.28 -15.57 8.26
CA ARG A 82 -11.03 -14.97 6.94
C ARG A 82 -9.61 -15.38 6.52
N VAL A 83 -9.52 -16.40 5.68
CA VAL A 83 -8.36 -16.82 4.85
C VAL A 83 -7.00 -16.49 5.47
N MET A 84 -6.62 -17.24 6.50
CA MET A 84 -5.22 -17.29 6.94
C MET A 84 -4.58 -18.43 6.14
N GLY A 85 -3.52 -18.13 5.37
CA GLY A 85 -2.93 -19.07 4.40
C GLY A 85 -2.32 -20.33 5.03
N ALA A 86 -1.81 -21.23 4.19
CA ALA A 86 -1.25 -22.51 4.64
C ALA A 86 -0.12 -22.37 5.68
N GLY A 87 0.61 -21.25 5.69
CA GLY A 87 1.69 -20.97 6.64
C GLY A 87 1.27 -20.80 8.11
N PHE A 88 -0.02 -20.86 8.43
CA PHE A 88 -0.54 -20.70 9.79
C PHE A 88 -0.81 -22.02 10.52
N HIS A 89 -0.78 -23.16 9.82
CA HIS A 89 -1.11 -24.48 10.39
C HIS A 89 -0.01 -25.05 11.30
N ASP A 90 1.20 -24.48 11.23
CA ASP A 90 2.33 -24.90 12.04
C ASP A 90 2.56 -24.02 13.28
N LEU A 91 1.77 -22.97 13.44
CA LEU A 91 1.85 -22.09 14.58
C LEU A 91 1.19 -22.72 15.81
N THR A 92 1.80 -22.47 16.96
CA THR A 92 1.17 -22.71 18.26
C THR A 92 0.03 -21.71 18.49
N GLU A 93 -0.84 -21.94 19.48
CA GLU A 93 -2.01 -21.09 19.70
C GLU A 93 -1.67 -19.62 19.95
N ASP A 94 -0.57 -19.36 20.66
CA ASP A 94 -0.14 -18.00 20.96
C ASP A 94 0.49 -17.30 19.75
N GLU A 95 1.34 -18.01 19.00
CA GLU A 95 1.87 -17.56 17.71
C GLU A 95 0.75 -17.28 16.71
N TYR A 96 -0.21 -18.19 16.57
CA TYR A 96 -1.38 -18.04 15.71
C TYR A 96 -2.17 -16.78 16.10
N LYS A 97 -2.43 -16.60 17.40
CA LYS A 97 -3.19 -15.45 17.87
C LYS A 97 -2.46 -14.13 17.64
N ARG A 98 -1.15 -14.08 17.87
CA ARG A 98 -0.32 -12.90 17.58
C ARG A 98 -0.38 -12.58 16.08
N GLN A 99 -0.14 -13.57 15.22
CA GLN A 99 -0.16 -13.37 13.79
C GLN A 99 -1.55 -12.96 13.29
N GLN A 100 -2.63 -13.48 13.87
CA GLN A 100 -4.00 -13.05 13.56
C GLN A 100 -4.22 -11.57 13.87
N LEU A 101 -3.75 -11.09 15.03
CA LEU A 101 -3.86 -9.68 15.38
C LEU A 101 -3.08 -8.79 14.41
N LEU A 102 -1.84 -9.18 14.06
CA LEU A 102 -1.03 -8.46 13.08
C LEU A 102 -1.70 -8.40 11.71
N VAL A 103 -2.23 -9.53 11.21
CA VAL A 103 -2.95 -9.56 9.92
C VAL A 103 -4.17 -8.63 9.94
N ASN A 104 -4.95 -8.64 11.02
CA ASN A 104 -6.09 -7.75 11.15
C ASN A 104 -5.68 -6.27 11.13
N LEU A 105 -4.59 -5.91 11.83
CA LEU A 105 -4.06 -4.54 11.83
C LEU A 105 -3.58 -4.12 10.44
N ILE A 106 -2.81 -4.99 9.76
CA ILE A 106 -2.34 -4.76 8.39
C ILE A 106 -3.52 -4.55 7.44
N GLN A 107 -4.57 -5.37 7.53
CA GLN A 107 -5.77 -5.22 6.70
C GLN A 107 -6.44 -3.86 6.91
N VAL A 108 -6.60 -3.43 8.16
CA VAL A 108 -7.17 -2.11 8.47
C VAL A 108 -6.27 -0.99 7.94
N LYS A 109 -4.94 -1.10 8.11
CA LYS A 109 -3.96 -0.13 7.58
C LYS A 109 -4.05 -0.02 6.06
N SER A 110 -4.09 -1.15 5.36
CA SER A 110 -4.26 -1.20 3.90
C SER A 110 -5.54 -0.52 3.44
N SER A 111 -6.69 -0.79 4.09
CA SER A 111 -7.94 -0.12 3.74
C SER A 111 -7.91 1.39 3.97
N ILE A 112 -7.16 1.88 4.97
CA ILE A 112 -6.99 3.32 5.18
C ILE A 112 -6.11 3.92 4.08
N LEU A 113 -5.02 3.25 3.69
CA LEU A 113 -4.16 3.71 2.59
C LEU A 113 -4.92 3.76 1.27
N GLU A 114 -5.73 2.75 0.96
CA GLU A 114 -6.62 2.75 -0.21
C GLU A 114 -7.61 3.91 -0.17
N ALA A 115 -8.17 4.23 1.01
CA ALA A 115 -9.05 5.38 1.17
C ALA A 115 -8.34 6.71 0.95
N VAL A 116 -7.09 6.84 1.40
CA VAL A 116 -6.24 8.02 1.16
C VAL A 116 -6.01 8.21 -0.34
N GLU A 117 -5.54 7.17 -1.04
CA GLU A 117 -5.31 7.21 -2.49
C GLU A 117 -6.59 7.50 -3.29
N GLY A 118 -7.71 6.91 -2.85
CA GLY A 118 -9.03 7.17 -3.44
C GLY A 118 -9.47 8.62 -3.29
N LEU A 119 -9.26 9.24 -2.12
CA LEU A 119 -9.55 10.66 -1.89
C LEU A 119 -8.67 11.57 -2.74
N GLU A 120 -7.38 11.26 -2.87
CA GLU A 120 -6.47 12.03 -3.73
C GLU A 120 -6.93 12.01 -5.19
N THR A 121 -7.30 10.84 -5.69
CA THR A 121 -7.80 10.66 -7.06
C THR A 121 -9.09 11.46 -7.30
N ILE A 122 -10.07 11.34 -6.39
CA ILE A 122 -11.34 12.07 -6.48
C ILE A 122 -11.12 13.59 -6.49
N VAL A 123 -10.21 14.11 -5.65
CA VAL A 123 -9.93 15.55 -5.62
C VAL A 123 -9.26 16.00 -6.91
N LEU A 124 -8.33 15.22 -7.47
CA LEU A 124 -7.71 15.51 -8.76
C LEU A 124 -8.77 15.60 -9.87
N ASP A 125 -9.68 14.64 -9.94
CA ASP A 125 -10.78 14.65 -10.91
C ASP A 125 -11.71 15.87 -10.72
N ILE A 126 -12.04 16.23 -9.48
CA ILE A 126 -12.82 17.43 -9.16
C ILE A 126 -12.11 18.72 -9.59
N GLU A 127 -10.80 18.83 -9.42
CA GLU A 127 -10.08 20.04 -9.85
C GLU A 127 -9.88 20.08 -11.37
N ALA A 128 -9.68 18.94 -12.02
CA ALA A 128 -9.62 18.86 -13.48
C ALA A 128 -10.93 19.32 -14.14
N THR A 129 -12.07 18.85 -13.62
CA THR A 129 -13.40 19.23 -14.14
C THR A 129 -13.77 20.71 -13.96
N LYS A 130 -13.05 21.47 -13.12
CA LYS A 130 -13.25 22.93 -12.97
C LYS A 130 -12.46 23.76 -13.99
N GLN A 131 -11.50 23.16 -14.66
CA GLN A 131 -10.61 23.84 -15.61
C GLN A 131 -11.13 23.79 -17.06
N GLU A 132 -12.20 23.04 -17.30
CA GLU A 132 -12.99 23.04 -18.54
C GLU A 132 -14.16 24.02 -18.45
#